data_AF-A0A558NMC6-F1
#
_entry.id   AF-A0A558NMC6-F1
#
_cell.length_a   1.000
_cell.length_b   1.000
_cell.length_c   1.000
_cell.angle_alpha   90.00
_cell.angle_beta   90.00
_cell.angle_gamma   90.00
#
_symmetry.space_group_name_H-M   'P 1'
#
loop_
_entity.id
_entity.type
_entity.pdbx_description
1 polymer ?
#
loop_
_entity_poly.entity_id
_entity_poly.type
_entity_poly.pdbx_seq_one_letter_code
_entity_poly.pdbx_strand_id
1 'polypeptide(L)'
;MATVLLKEKDDILVRGNIIEITPLGFQCELQLCEMERLRDEAGRYKSLELELTVRSYAGECTINGNGSVYSVRRASQTLSVVTVRFGELEQNAYRLISEHLTPNPVFDIDQARSARKSRLA
;
A
#
# COMPACT_ATOMS: atom_id res chain seq x y z
N MET A 1 10.03 -0.84 -4.41
CA MET A 1 9.31 -1.75 -3.50
C MET A 1 8.29 -0.90 -2.77
N ALA A 2 7.05 -1.34 -2.63
CA ALA A 2 6.01 -0.50 -2.01
C ALA A 2 6.22 -0.44 -0.49
N THR A 3 6.00 0.73 0.11
CA THR A 3 6.20 0.97 1.54
C THR A 3 5.03 1.69 2.15
N VAL A 4 4.86 1.56 3.46
CA VAL A 4 3.81 2.26 4.20
C VAL A 4 4.36 2.89 5.48
N LEU A 5 3.87 4.08 5.79
CA LEU A 5 3.97 4.68 7.12
C LEU A 5 2.61 4.59 7.79
N LEU A 6 2.56 4.06 9.00
CA LEU A 6 1.37 4.12 9.85
C LEU A 6 1.59 5.19 10.90
N LYS A 7 0.64 6.13 10.97
CA LYS A 7 0.76 7.39 11.70
C LYS A 7 -0.42 7.60 12.63
N GLU A 8 -0.22 8.42 13.63
CA GLU A 8 -1.25 9.02 14.46
C GLU A 8 -0.97 10.52 14.50
N LYS A 9 -1.77 11.33 13.80
CA LYS A 9 -1.48 12.74 13.56
C LYS A 9 -0.09 12.89 12.89
N ASP A 10 0.79 13.69 13.48
CA ASP A 10 2.13 13.98 12.96
C ASP A 10 3.18 12.91 13.35
N ASP A 11 2.83 11.94 14.21
CA ASP A 11 3.76 10.94 14.71
C ASP A 11 3.75 9.67 13.86
N ILE A 12 4.93 9.30 13.34
CA ILE A 12 5.13 8.01 12.66
C ILE A 12 5.32 6.92 13.71
N LEU A 13 4.32 6.04 13.83
CA LEU A 13 4.38 4.93 14.78
C LEU A 13 5.28 3.81 14.27
N VAL A 14 5.09 3.42 13.01
CA VAL A 14 5.83 2.34 12.35
C VAL A 14 6.00 2.59 10.85
N ARG A 15 7.07 2.00 10.29
CA ARG A 15 7.33 1.95 8.86
C ARG A 15 7.41 0.50 8.41
N GLY A 16 6.56 0.12 7.46
CA GLY A 16 6.46 -1.24 6.95
C GLY A 16 6.87 -1.37 5.49
N ASN A 17 7.49 -2.50 5.16
CA ASN A 17 7.65 -2.94 3.78
C ASN A 17 6.41 -3.73 3.38
N ILE A 18 5.79 -3.37 2.25
CA ILE A 18 4.58 -4.04 1.77
C ILE A 18 4.98 -5.33 1.06
N ILE A 19 4.39 -6.43 1.52
CA ILE A 19 4.54 -7.77 0.95
C ILE A 19 3.52 -7.96 -0.17
N GLU A 20 2.30 -7.52 0.08
CA GLU A 20 1.16 -7.68 -0.81
C GLU A 20 0.22 -6.49 -0.68
N ILE A 21 -0.32 -6.02 -1.79
CA ILE A 21 -1.34 -4.98 -1.83
C ILE A 21 -2.51 -5.46 -2.69
N THR A 22 -3.71 -5.08 -2.31
CA THR A 22 -4.96 -5.38 -2.99
C THR A 22 -5.85 -4.14 -2.95
N PRO A 23 -6.96 -4.10 -3.71
CA PRO A 23 -7.91 -2.99 -3.61
C PRO A 23 -8.54 -2.82 -2.21
N LEU A 24 -8.51 -3.85 -1.35
CA LEU A 24 -9.14 -3.80 -0.01
C LEU A 24 -8.16 -3.43 1.11
N GLY A 25 -6.86 -3.52 0.85
CA GLY A 25 -5.85 -3.37 1.89
C GLY A 25 -4.51 -3.95 1.48
N PHE A 26 -3.61 -4.08 2.44
CA PHE A 26 -2.27 -4.59 2.23
C PHE A 26 -1.80 -5.45 3.40
N GLN A 27 -0.73 -6.20 3.14
CA GLN A 27 0.06 -6.87 4.16
C GLN A 27 1.45 -6.23 4.19
N CYS A 28 1.93 -5.90 5.39
CA CYS A 28 3.29 -5.43 5.59
C CYS A 28 4.03 -6.25 6.65
N GLU A 29 5.36 -6.26 6.54
CA GLU A 29 6.23 -6.82 7.57
C GLU A 29 6.68 -5.73 8.54
N LEU A 30 6.62 -6.05 9.84
CA LEU A 30 7.03 -5.19 10.94
C LEU A 30 7.80 -5.98 11.99
N GLN A 31 8.61 -5.29 12.80
CA GLN A 31 9.26 -5.93 13.94
C GLN A 31 8.22 -6.27 15.01
N LEU A 32 8.37 -7.43 15.64
CA LEU A 32 7.45 -7.89 16.68
C LEU A 32 7.38 -6.90 17.87
N CYS A 33 8.50 -6.23 18.19
CA CYS A 33 8.54 -5.21 19.26
C CYS A 33 7.75 -3.94 18.93
N GLU A 34 7.40 -3.70 17.67
CA GLU A 34 6.62 -2.54 17.25
C GLU A 34 5.11 -2.74 17.40
N MET A 35 4.66 -3.98 17.65
CA MET A 35 3.23 -4.33 17.70
C MET A 35 2.46 -3.64 18.83
N GLU A 36 3.13 -3.31 19.93
CA GLU A 36 2.52 -2.57 21.04
C GLU A 36 2.11 -1.14 20.62
N ARG A 37 2.84 -0.53 19.67
CA ARG A 37 2.54 0.81 19.14
C ARG A 37 1.23 0.87 18.35
N LEU A 38 0.77 -0.28 17.85
CA LEU A 38 -0.45 -0.38 17.05
C LEU A 38 -1.71 -0.56 17.91
N ARG A 39 -1.57 -0.66 19.24
CA ARG A 39 -2.67 -0.90 20.17
C ARG A 39 -3.01 0.35 20.98
N ASP A 40 -4.29 0.50 21.31
CA ASP A 40 -4.76 1.49 22.26
C ASP A 40 -4.52 1.02 23.72
N GLU A 41 -4.82 1.89 24.68
CA GLU A 41 -4.67 1.59 26.12
C GLU A 41 -5.52 0.39 26.58
N ALA A 42 -6.60 0.07 25.85
CA ALA A 42 -7.45 -1.08 26.10
C ALA A 42 -6.97 -2.36 25.39
N GLY A 43 -5.83 -2.31 24.71
CA GLY A 43 -5.23 -3.43 23.98
C GLY A 43 -5.88 -3.73 22.63
N ARG A 44 -6.80 -2.91 22.14
CA ARG A 44 -7.43 -3.05 20.81
C ARG A 44 -6.55 -2.41 19.74
N TYR A 45 -6.65 -2.88 18.51
CA TYR A 45 -5.92 -2.23 17.42
C TYR A 45 -6.52 -0.87 17.07
N LYS A 46 -5.64 0.11 16.89
CA LYS A 46 -6.01 1.47 16.50
C LYS A 46 -6.46 1.53 15.03
N SER A 47 -7.30 2.52 14.74
CA SER A 47 -7.38 3.06 13.38
C SER A 47 -6.24 4.04 13.20
N LEU A 48 -5.53 3.93 12.09
CA LEU A 48 -4.26 4.62 11.86
C LEU A 48 -4.38 5.42 10.57
N GLU A 49 -3.75 6.59 10.56
CA GLU A 49 -3.47 7.28 9.32
C GLU A 49 -2.40 6.50 8.56
N LEU A 50 -2.53 6.44 7.24
CA LEU A 50 -1.58 5.75 6.38
C LEU A 50 -1.04 6.68 5.32
N GLU A 51 0.22 6.48 5.00
CA GLU A 51 0.90 7.08 3.87
C GLU A 51 1.61 5.96 3.11
N LEU A 52 1.11 5.70 1.91
CA LEU A 52 1.47 4.54 1.11
C LEU A 52 2.27 5.00 -0.10
N THR A 53 3.50 4.52 -0.23
CA THR A 53 4.35 4.80 -1.39
C THR A 53 4.28 3.62 -2.35
N VAL A 54 3.73 3.85 -3.54
CA VAL A 54 3.60 2.87 -4.61
C VAL A 54 4.16 3.40 -5.93
N ARG A 55 4.38 2.53 -6.90
CA ARG A 55 4.80 2.91 -8.25
C ARG A 55 3.62 2.79 -9.21
N SER A 56 3.15 3.92 -9.70
CA SER A 56 2.14 4.07 -10.76
C SER A 56 2.78 4.11 -12.15
N TYR A 57 1.99 4.31 -13.21
CA TYR A 57 2.52 4.49 -14.57
C TYR A 57 3.34 5.77 -14.74
N ALA A 58 3.04 6.80 -13.95
CA ALA A 58 3.79 8.06 -13.97
C ALA A 58 5.07 8.01 -13.11
N GLY A 59 5.30 6.92 -12.38
CA GLY A 59 6.41 6.77 -11.46
C GLY A 59 5.96 6.60 -10.01
N GLU A 60 6.87 6.91 -9.08
CA GLU A 60 6.59 6.81 -7.64
C GLU A 60 5.56 7.86 -7.21
N CYS A 61 4.60 7.44 -6.40
CA CYS A 61 3.53 8.28 -5.90
C CYS A 61 3.15 7.88 -4.47
N THR A 62 2.60 8.85 -3.74
CA THR A 62 2.15 8.69 -2.36
C THR A 62 0.63 8.75 -2.33
N ILE A 63 0.02 7.85 -1.57
CA ILE A 63 -1.42 7.75 -1.34
C ILE A 63 -1.67 7.92 0.15
N ASN A 64 -2.54 8.86 0.51
CA ASN A 64 -2.93 9.11 1.90
C ASN A 64 -4.32 8.58 2.21
N GLY A 65 -4.54 8.25 3.47
CA GLY A 65 -5.85 7.86 3.97
C GLY A 65 -5.79 7.32 5.38
N ASN A 66 -6.73 6.46 5.73
CA ASN A 66 -6.72 5.72 6.98
C ASN A 66 -6.93 4.22 6.76
N GLY A 67 -6.57 3.44 7.78
CA GLY A 67 -6.73 2.00 7.77
C GLY A 67 -6.84 1.44 9.17
N SER A 68 -7.38 0.22 9.25
CA SER A 68 -7.50 -0.52 10.50
C SER A 68 -6.73 -1.83 10.40
N VAL A 69 -5.99 -2.15 11.46
CA VAL A 69 -5.33 -3.45 11.56
C VAL A 69 -6.40 -4.53 11.69
N TYR A 70 -6.48 -5.40 10.68
CA TYR A 70 -7.43 -6.50 10.64
C TYR A 70 -6.90 -7.75 11.33
N SER A 71 -5.61 -8.06 11.12
CA SER A 71 -4.98 -9.22 11.74
C SER A 71 -3.48 -9.03 11.85
N VAL A 72 -2.89 -9.66 12.86
CA VAL A 72 -1.43 -9.78 13.02
C VAL A 72 -1.11 -11.25 13.17
N ARG A 73 -0.13 -11.73 12.39
CA ARG A 73 0.43 -13.08 12.54
C ARG A 73 1.93 -12.99 12.74
N ARG A 74 2.46 -13.84 13.63
CA ARG A 74 3.90 -13.98 13.80
C ARG A 74 4.49 -14.72 12.60
N ALA A 75 5.51 -14.15 11.97
CA ALA A 75 6.20 -14.75 10.83
C ALA A 75 7.54 -15.39 11.24
N SER A 76 8.22 -14.81 12.23
CA SER A 76 9.47 -15.36 12.77
C SER A 76 9.62 -15.02 14.27
N GLN A 77 10.80 -15.28 14.83
CA GLN A 77 11.08 -14.87 16.21
C GLN A 77 10.99 -13.36 16.40
N THR A 78 11.36 -12.58 15.39
CA THR A 78 11.47 -11.11 15.44
C THR A 78 10.50 -10.38 14.52
N LEU A 79 9.85 -11.07 13.58
CA LEU A 79 9.00 -10.45 12.56
C LEU A 79 7.53 -10.85 12.69
N SER A 80 6.67 -9.90 12.39
CA SER A 80 5.22 -10.09 12.26
C SER A 80 4.73 -9.59 10.92
N VAL A 81 3.73 -10.27 10.37
CA VAL A 81 2.97 -9.79 9.22
C VAL A 81 1.67 -9.19 9.73
N VAL A 82 1.45 -7.93 9.34
CA VAL A 82 0.27 -7.15 9.70
C VAL A 82 -0.57 -6.96 8.45
N THR A 83 -1.84 -7.35 8.55
CA THR A 83 -2.85 -7.11 7.52
C THR A 83 -3.65 -5.88 7.91
N VAL A 84 -3.67 -4.89 7.03
CA VAL A 84 -4.41 -3.63 7.22
C VAL A 84 -5.48 -3.53 6.15
N ARG A 85 -6.71 -3.20 6.56
CA ARG A 85 -7.80 -2.86 5.65
C ARG A 85 -7.84 -1.36 5.47
N PHE A 86 -8.01 -0.92 4.22
CA PHE A 86 -8.25 0.48 3.92
C PHE A 86 -9.59 0.92 4.49
N GLY A 87 -9.62 2.12 5.06
CA GLY A 87 -10.85 2.86 5.30
C GLY A 87 -11.05 3.88 4.19
N GLU A 88 -11.10 5.16 4.56
CA GLU A 88 -11.16 6.27 3.61
C GLU A 88 -9.78 6.57 3.03
N LEU A 89 -9.71 6.57 1.70
CA LEU A 89 -8.52 6.96 0.94
C LEU A 89 -8.82 8.21 0.13
N GLU A 90 -7.77 8.95 -0.23
CA GLU A 90 -7.89 10.09 -1.14
C GLU A 90 -8.50 9.70 -2.51
N GLN A 91 -9.11 10.68 -3.20
CA GLN A 91 -9.93 10.46 -4.40
C GLN A 91 -9.27 9.63 -5.51
N ASN A 92 -7.94 9.73 -5.68
CA ASN A 92 -7.19 9.03 -6.72
C ASN A 92 -6.54 7.72 -6.27
N ALA A 93 -6.70 7.35 -5.00
CA ALA A 93 -5.99 6.23 -4.40
C ALA A 93 -6.21 4.91 -5.14
N TYR A 94 -7.47 4.53 -5.37
CA TYR A 94 -7.79 3.24 -6.00
C TYR A 94 -7.28 3.14 -7.44
N ARG A 95 -7.24 4.26 -8.17
CA ARG A 95 -6.62 4.32 -9.51
C ARG A 95 -5.13 4.02 -9.40
N LEU A 96 -4.42 4.71 -8.52
CA LEU A 96 -2.97 4.54 -8.34
C LEU A 96 -2.61 3.14 -7.82
N ILE A 97 -3.42 2.56 -6.92
CA ILE A 97 -3.29 1.16 -6.48
C ILE A 97 -3.48 0.21 -7.67
N SER A 98 -4.50 0.44 -8.50
CA SER A 98 -4.73 -0.37 -9.70
C SER A 98 -3.53 -0.30 -10.66
N GLU A 99 -3.03 0.90 -10.96
CA GLU A 99 -1.87 1.09 -11.84
C GLU A 99 -0.62 0.38 -11.29
N HIS A 100 -0.45 0.37 -9.97
CA HIS A 100 0.63 -0.36 -9.31
C HIS A 100 0.49 -1.88 -9.45
N LEU A 101 -0.73 -2.41 -9.38
CA LEU A 101 -1.03 -3.84 -9.49
C LEU A 101 -0.95 -4.35 -10.94
N THR A 102 -1.30 -3.51 -11.92
CA THR A 102 -1.29 -3.87 -13.35
C THR A 102 -0.15 -3.17 -14.07
N PRO A 103 1.04 -3.77 -14.21
CA PRO A 103 2.22 -3.10 -14.75
C PRO A 103 2.14 -2.75 -16.26
N ASN A 104 1.14 -3.26 -16.98
CA ASN A 104 0.90 -2.92 -18.38
C ASN A 104 -0.20 -1.85 -18.46
N PRO A 105 0.10 -0.62 -18.90
CA PRO A 105 -0.92 0.36 -19.20
C PRO A 105 -1.88 -0.20 -20.24
N VAL A 106 -3.17 0.05 -20.08
CA VAL A 106 -4.13 -0.16 -21.17
C VAL A 106 -3.84 0.91 -22.21
N PHE A 107 -3.23 0.51 -23.33
CA PHE A 107 -2.99 1.40 -24.46
C PHE A 107 -4.21 1.43 -25.38
N ASP A 108 -4.45 2.57 -26.02
CA ASP A 108 -5.40 2.65 -27.12
C ASP A 108 -4.94 1.73 -28.27
N ILE A 109 -5.85 0.91 -28.78
CA ILE A 109 -5.56 -0.06 -29.83
C ILE A 109 -5.06 0.63 -31.11
N ASP A 110 -5.50 1.86 -31.35
CA ASP A 110 -5.13 2.63 -32.53
C ASP A 110 -3.70 3.19 -32.42
N GLN A 111 -3.24 3.51 -31.20
CA GLN A 111 -1.84 3.85 -30.95
C GLN A 111 -0.93 2.62 -31.12
N ALA A 112 -1.36 1.45 -30.63
CA ALA A 112 -0.61 0.21 -30.80
C ALA A 112 -0.49 -0.21 -32.28
N ARG A 113 -1.57 -0.04 -33.06
CA ARG A 113 -1.58 -0.29 -34.51
C ARG A 113 -0.68 0.67 -35.27
N SER A 114 -0.66 1.94 -34.88
CA SER A 114 0.19 2.97 -35.50
C SER A 114 1.68 2.72 -35.25
N ALA A 115 2.07 2.40 -34.02
CA ALA A 115 3.45 2.06 -33.65
C ALA A 115 3.97 0.78 -34.35
N ARG A 116 3.07 -0.17 -34.66
CA ARG A 116 3.44 -1.38 -35.40
C ARG A 116 3.72 -1.09 -36.88
N LYS A 117 2.98 -0.18 -37.52
CA LYS A 117 3.21 0.22 -38.91
C LYS A 117 4.53 0.97 -39.08
N SER A 118 4.89 1.86 -38.15
CA SER A 118 6.14 2.62 -38.22
C SER A 118 7.40 1.77 -38.00
N ARG A 119 7.28 0.55 -37.46
CA ARG A 119 8.40 -0.37 -37.20
C ARG A 119 8.64 -1.37 -38.33
N LEU A 120 7.72 -1.44 -39.28
CA LEU A 120 7.78 -2.32 -40.47
C LEU A 120 8.09 -1.54 -41.76
N ALA A 121 8.15 -0.21 -41.67
CA ALA A 121 8.63 0.69 -42.72
C ALA A 121 10.11 1.01 -42.47
#